data_AF-A0A3A4XMU9-F1
#
_entry.id   AF-A0A3A4XMU9-F1
#
_cell.length_a   1.000
_cell.length_b   1.000
_cell.length_c   1.000
_cell.angle_alpha   90.00
_cell.angle_beta   90.00
_cell.angle_gamma   90.00
#
_symmetry.space_group_name_H-M   'P 1'
#
loop_
_entity.id
_entity.type
_entity.pdbx_description
1 polymer ?
#
loop_
_entity_poly.entity_id
_entity_poly.type
_entity_poly.pdbx_seq_one_letter_code
_entity_poly.pdbx_strand_id
1 'polypeptide(L)'
;MEIFALRAYAAGYRGCLIDNEAYVFFQYTRKGKCKRLKDYPRTDFEDNDHFAAMMMKFMGPSAFLRPPIPIDGLTLAELDRVHALVRKRTALNPR
;
A
#
# COMPACT_ATOMS: atom_id res chain seq x y z
N MET A 1 11.23 3.55 -2.51
CA MET A 1 9.93 2.86 -2.62
C MET A 1 9.18 3.01 -1.32
N GLU A 2 7.87 3.23 -1.39
CA GLU A 2 7.04 3.42 -0.20
C GLU A 2 5.72 2.65 -0.35
N ILE A 3 5.19 2.10 0.74
CA ILE A 3 3.85 1.51 0.75
C ILE A 3 2.83 2.61 1.00
N PHE A 4 1.96 2.82 0.02
CA PHE A 4 0.89 3.80 0.05
C PHE A 4 -0.44 3.23 0.53
N ALA A 5 -0.70 1.96 0.25
CA ALA A 5 -1.86 1.24 0.74
C ALA A 5 -1.49 -0.21 1.00
N LEU A 6 -2.01 -0.78 2.09
CA LEU A 6 -1.76 -2.18 2.41
C LEU A 6 -2.96 -2.82 3.08
N ARG A 7 -3.41 -3.94 2.52
CA ARG A 7 -4.44 -4.79 3.09
C ARG A 7 -3.95 -6.22 3.20
N ALA A 8 -4.02 -6.77 4.41
CA ALA A 8 -3.73 -8.16 4.68
C ALA A 8 -4.93 -9.06 4.34
N TYR A 9 -4.62 -10.23 3.80
CA TYR A 9 -5.54 -11.33 3.54
C TYR A 9 -4.91 -12.63 4.06
N ALA A 10 -5.71 -13.68 4.23
CA ALA A 10 -5.18 -14.98 4.69
C ALA A 10 -4.03 -15.51 3.80
N ALA A 11 -4.11 -15.28 2.48
CA ALA A 11 -3.13 -15.75 1.52
C ALA A 11 -1.96 -14.79 1.25
N GLY A 12 -1.92 -13.62 1.89
CA GLY A 12 -0.85 -12.62 1.70
C GLY A 12 -1.34 -11.18 1.80
N TYR A 13 -0.91 -10.36 0.85
CA TYR A 13 -1.11 -8.92 0.84
C TYR A 13 -1.61 -8.44 -0.52
N ARG A 14 -2.46 -7.40 -0.48
CA ARG A 14 -2.73 -6.56 -1.65
C ARG A 14 -2.48 -5.12 -1.23
N GLY A 15 -1.82 -4.37 -2.09
CA GLY A 15 -1.44 -3.01 -1.75
C GLY A 15 -1.15 -2.16 -2.96
N CYS A 16 -0.75 -0.94 -2.67
CA CYS A 16 -0.21 0.01 -3.62
C CYS A 16 1.13 0.50 -3.07
N LEU A 17 2.16 0.46 -3.90
CA LEU A 17 3.45 1.07 -3.60
C LEU A 17 3.63 2.30 -4.48
N ILE A 18 4.34 3.29 -3.95
CA ILE A 18 4.87 4.42 -4.70
C ILE A 18 6.30 4.04 -5.07
N ASP A 19 6.53 3.94 -6.37
CA ASP A 19 7.86 3.94 -6.95
C ASP A 19 8.20 5.37 -7.44
N ASN A 20 9.42 5.57 -7.94
CA ASN A 20 9.86 6.88 -8.44
C ASN A 20 8.95 7.41 -9.55
N GLU A 21 8.42 6.54 -10.40
CA GLU A 21 7.69 6.91 -11.61
C GLU A 21 6.17 6.67 -11.51
N ALA A 22 5.72 5.74 -10.66
CA ALA A 22 4.34 5.28 -10.68
C ALA A 22 3.81 4.82 -9.32
N TYR A 23 2.48 4.88 -9.18
CA TYR A 23 1.73 4.12 -8.19
C TYR A 23 1.46 2.71 -8.74
N VAL A 24 1.97 1.70 -8.06
CA VAL A 24 1.95 0.31 -8.51
C VAL A 24 1.10 -0.52 -7.58
N PHE A 25 -0.05 -0.97 -8.08
CA PHE A 25 -0.87 -1.96 -7.38
C PHE A 25 -0.25 -3.34 -7.51
N PHE A 26 -0.18 -4.05 -6.40
CA PHE A 26 0.40 -5.38 -6.34
C PHE A 26 -0.44 -6.34 -5.50
N GLN A 27 -0.24 -7.62 -5.77
CA GLN A 27 -0.64 -8.72 -4.92
C GLN A 27 0.61 -9.53 -4.57
N TYR A 28 0.87 -9.71 -3.29
CA TYR A 28 1.99 -10.48 -2.79
C TYR A 28 1.47 -11.68 -2.00
N THR A 29 1.83 -12.89 -2.42
CA THR A 29 1.38 -14.12 -1.74
C THR A 29 2.35 -14.52 -0.63
N ARG A 30 1.87 -15.21 0.40
CA ARG A 30 2.75 -15.79 1.45
C ARG A 30 3.81 -16.76 0.91
N LYS A 31 3.57 -17.34 -0.27
CA LYS A 31 4.52 -18.22 -0.97
C LYS A 31 5.63 -17.45 -1.72
N GLY A 32 5.74 -16.13 -1.53
CA GLY A 32 6.78 -15.30 -2.14
C GLY A 32 6.49 -14.86 -3.58
N LYS A 33 5.34 -15.24 -4.18
CA LYS A 33 4.97 -14.75 -5.52
C LYS A 33 4.41 -13.34 -5.43
N CYS A 34 5.01 -12.41 -6.16
CA CYS A 34 4.51 -11.07 -6.38
C CYS A 34 3.89 -10.96 -7.79
N LYS A 35 2.72 -10.34 -7.88
CA LYS A 35 2.07 -9.97 -9.14
C LYS A 35 1.76 -8.48 -9.14
N ARG A 36 2.27 -7.75 -10.13
CA ARG A 36 1.82 -6.38 -10.43
C ARG A 36 0.45 -6.44 -11.11
N LEU A 37 -0.48 -5.62 -10.65
CA LEU A 37 -1.86 -5.60 -11.11
C LEU A 37 -2.11 -4.45 -12.07
N LYS A 38 -1.68 -3.24 -11.68
CA LYS A 38 -1.90 -2.02 -12.44
C LYS A 38 -0.92 -0.95 -12.00
N ASP A 39 -0.43 -0.20 -12.97
CA ASP A 39 0.46 0.92 -12.75
C ASP A 39 -0.26 2.21 -13.17
N TYR A 40 -0.05 3.28 -12.41
CA TYR A 40 -0.53 4.62 -12.70
C TYR A 40 0.66 5.59 -12.64
N PRO A 41 1.06 6.22 -13.76
CA PRO A 41 2.14 7.20 -13.78
C PRO A 41 1.90 8.30 -12.77
N ARG A 42 2.95 8.71 -12.04
CA ARG A 42 2.84 9.83 -11.10
C ARG A 42 2.54 11.16 -11.80
N THR A 43 2.94 11.30 -13.06
CA THR A 43 2.67 12.48 -13.90
C THR A 43 1.20 12.74 -14.13
N ASP A 44 0.35 11.73 -13.95
CA ASP A 44 -1.11 11.86 -14.13
C ASP A 44 -1.78 12.44 -12.87
N PHE A 45 -1.01 12.70 -11.80
CA PHE A 45 -1.51 13.18 -10.50
C PHE A 45 -0.67 14.33 -9.98
N GLU A 46 -1.34 15.30 -9.36
CA GLU A 46 -0.68 16.46 -8.75
C GLU A 46 0.11 16.05 -7.50
N ASP A 47 -0.49 15.20 -6.66
CA ASP A 47 0.12 14.68 -5.44
C ASP A 47 -0.49 13.33 -5.01
N ASN A 48 -0.03 12.82 -3.87
CA ASN A 48 -0.51 11.57 -3.27
C ASN A 48 -1.99 11.65 -2.86
N ASP A 49 -2.47 12.84 -2.48
CA ASP A 49 -3.85 13.03 -2.02
C ASP A 49 -4.85 13.07 -3.17
N HIS A 50 -4.47 13.66 -4.31
CA HIS A 50 -5.21 13.60 -5.56
C HIS A 50 -5.36 12.14 -6.03
N PHE A 51 -4.26 11.38 -6.02
CA PHE A 51 -4.33 9.94 -6.33
C PHE A 51 -5.22 9.17 -5.34
N ALA A 52 -5.07 9.40 -4.03
CA ALA A 52 -5.91 8.77 -3.03
C ALA A 52 -7.40 9.11 -3.20
N ALA A 53 -7.73 10.38 -3.47
CA ALA A 53 -9.11 10.82 -3.68
C ALA A 53 -9.75 10.12 -4.89
N MET A 54 -8.99 9.93 -5.98
CA MET A 54 -9.46 9.14 -7.12
C MET A 54 -9.70 7.68 -6.75
N MET A 55 -8.77 7.07 -6.01
CA MET A 55 -8.85 5.66 -5.61
C MET A 55 -9.90 5.39 -4.51
N MET A 56 -10.26 6.38 -3.70
CA MET A 56 -11.31 6.26 -2.68
C MET A 56 -12.69 5.87 -3.25
N LYS A 57 -12.92 6.09 -4.55
CA LYS A 57 -14.12 5.59 -5.25
C LYS A 57 -14.19 4.06 -5.29
N PHE A 58 -13.05 3.38 -5.16
CA PHE A 58 -12.92 1.92 -5.29
C PHE A 58 -12.46 1.24 -4.00
N MET A 59 -11.86 1.97 -3.07
CA MET A 59 -11.35 1.42 -1.82
C MET A 59 -11.59 2.36 -0.63
N GLY A 60 -11.80 1.78 0.55
CA GLY A 60 -12.09 2.56 1.75
C GLY A 60 -10.91 3.48 2.16
N PRO A 61 -11.17 4.64 2.78
CA PRO A 61 -10.13 5.57 3.20
C PRO A 61 -9.08 4.97 4.14
N SER A 62 -9.49 3.99 4.97
CA SER A 62 -8.60 3.28 5.90
C SER A 62 -7.60 2.35 5.23
N ALA A 63 -7.73 2.10 3.92
CA ALA A 63 -6.77 1.30 3.16
C ALA A 63 -5.49 2.09 2.84
N PHE A 64 -5.55 3.42 2.84
CA PHE A 64 -4.42 4.29 2.54
C PHE A 64 -3.60 4.57 3.80
N LEU A 65 -2.28 4.55 3.64
CA LEU A 65 -1.32 4.88 4.68
C LEU A 65 -0.96 6.35 4.53
N ARG A 66 -1.31 7.14 5.56
CA ARG A 66 -0.96 8.56 5.66
C ARG A 66 -0.14 8.77 6.93
N PRO A 67 1.15 9.11 6.84
CA PRO A 67 1.97 9.16 5.62
C PRO A 67 2.24 7.75 5.02
N PRO A 68 2.67 7.67 3.74
CA PRO A 68 3.23 6.44 3.16
C PRO A 68 4.38 5.90 4.02
N ILE A 69 4.62 4.58 3.99
CA ILE A 69 5.67 3.95 4.80
C ILE A 69 6.82 3.49 3.91
N PRO A 70 8.06 3.97 4.11
CA PRO A 70 9.20 3.55 3.30
C PRO A 70 9.54 2.08 3.52
N ILE A 71 9.92 1.40 2.44
CA ILE A 71 10.38 0.01 2.43
C ILE A 71 11.62 -0.12 1.55
N ASP A 72 12.55 -1.01 1.94
CA ASP A 72 13.77 -1.25 1.18
C ASP A 72 13.52 -2.12 -0.07
N GLY A 73 12.47 -2.95 -0.02
CA GLY A 73 12.07 -3.79 -1.14
C GLY A 73 10.72 -4.44 -0.91
N LEU A 74 10.08 -4.86 -1.99
CA LEU A 74 8.79 -5.55 -1.93
C LEU A 74 9.00 -7.01 -1.51
N THR A 75 9.21 -7.23 -0.21
CA THR A 75 9.44 -8.54 0.40
C THR A 75 8.37 -8.86 1.43
N LEU A 76 8.21 -10.14 1.77
CA LEU A 76 7.25 -10.53 2.79
C LEU A 76 7.56 -9.92 4.17
N ALA A 77 8.84 -9.87 4.54
CA ALA A 77 9.30 -9.31 5.81
C ALA A 77 8.94 -7.82 5.95
N GLU A 78 9.16 -7.03 4.89
CA GLU A 78 8.77 -5.62 4.87
C GLU A 78 7.25 -5.44 4.96
N LEU A 79 6.48 -6.26 4.24
CA LEU A 79 5.02 -6.20 4.28
C LEU A 79 4.46 -6.59 5.66
N ASP A 80 5.06 -7.58 6.33
CA ASP A 80 4.73 -7.96 7.71
C ASP A 80 5.05 -6.83 8.69
N ARG A 81 6.21 -6.18 8.54
CA ARG A 81 6.62 -5.01 9.35
C ARG A 81 5.63 -3.86 9.20
N VAL A 82 5.29 -3.49 7.96
CA VAL A 82 4.32 -2.43 7.66
C VAL A 82 2.95 -2.78 8.24
N HIS A 83 2.47 -4.01 8.05
CA HIS A 83 1.19 -4.44 8.60
C HIS A 83 1.15 -4.39 10.14
N ALA A 84 2.23 -4.79 10.80
CA ALA A 84 2.34 -4.69 12.26
C ALA A 84 2.30 -3.23 12.75
N LEU A 85 2.97 -2.31 12.04
CA LEU A 85 2.91 -0.88 12.34
C LEU A 85 1.49 -0.32 12.20
N VAL A 86 0.80 -0.69 11.13
CA VAL A 86 -0.59 -0.25 10.89
C VAL A 86 -1.51 -0.78 11.99
N ARG A 87 -1.42 -2.07 12.34
CA ARG A 87 -2.23 -2.64 13.44
C ARG A 87 -1.97 -1.94 14.77
N LYS A 88 -0.72 -1.62 15.10
CA LYS A 88 -0.38 -0.86 16.32
C LYS A 88 -1.01 0.54 16.31
N ARG A 89 -0.97 1.25 15.18
CA ARG A 89 -1.60 2.58 15.05
C ARG A 89 -3.12 2.51 15.24
N THR A 90 -3.78 1.51 14.66
CA THR A 90 -5.23 1.33 14.82
C THR A 90 -5.61 0.91 16.24
N ALA A 91 -4.79 0.10 16.91
CA ALA A 91 -5.03 -0.30 18.30
C ALA A 91 -4.85 0.85 19.30
N LEU A 92 -3.96 1.81 19.00
CA LEU A 92 -3.70 2.99 19.84
C LEU A 92 -4.71 4.12 19.64
N ASN A 93 -5.45 4.12 18.53
CA ASN A 93 -6.56 5.02 18.25
C ASN A 93 -7.83 4.21 17.93
N PRO A 94 -8.43 3.54 18.93
CA PRO A 94 -9.76 2.98 18.76
C PRO A 94 -10.71 4.16 18.50
N ARG A 95 -11.36 4.17 17.33
CA ARG A 95 -12.43 5.13 17.03
C ARG A 95 -13.56 4.99 18.03
#